data_AF-A0A7R9XYA8-F1
#
_entry.id   AF-A0A7R9XYA8-F1
#
_cell.length_a   1.000
_cell.length_b   1.000
_cell.length_c   1.000
_cell.angle_alpha   90.00
_cell.angle_beta   90.00
_cell.angle_gamma   90.00
#
_symmetry.space_group_name_H-M   'P 1'
#
loop_
_entity.id
_entity.type
_entity.pdbx_description
1 polymer ?
#
loop_
_entity_poly.entity_id
_entity_poly.type
_entity_poly.pdbx_seq_one_letter_code
_entity_poly.pdbx_strand_id
1 'polypeptide(L)'
;GFVEVESVRFTNLQLGVGATPIITLSTSGIGVTGTLQTSGLSTLASLKVDGTTNLAGATVTGTTGMAVATVSSTLGVSGVTTLGDNMIMTKSTAAITHSGTSLTISSSGFVDVEDVRFTGPIIGFGASNVITLAAGSATVTGSITVTGSASMQTTLTVGGLSNLAAAALSGTLSVTGATTLKNDVTLEKDLTALTHTGTTGLKITSNRYVEVESVKFTGSNIGIGTTVNVIALATTGVSVTGTLQTSGLATLHSATVTNQASLGSAVVSTTLQVNGLATLASATVNGATSLSTATLSSTLTVDGLATLKDSLTLEKDTTSMLHTGNTGLQISSTTGFVEVESVRFTNLQLGVGATPIITLSTSGIGVTGTLQTSGLSTLASLKVDGTTNLAGATVTGTTGMAVATVSSTLAVTGVTTLK
;
A
#
# COMPACT_ATOMS: atom_id res chain seq x y z
N GLY A 1 124.10 25.28 -65.03
CA GLY A 1 124.40 26.72 -65.06
C GLY A 1 123.09 27.45 -65.21
N PHE A 2 122.85 28.48 -64.41
CA PHE A 2 121.66 29.33 -64.55
C PHE A 2 121.94 30.43 -65.59
N VAL A 3 120.94 30.81 -66.38
CA VAL A 3 120.96 31.97 -67.28
C VAL A 3 119.92 32.95 -66.75
N GLU A 4 120.34 34.18 -66.45
CA GLU A 4 119.42 35.25 -66.06
C GLU A 4 118.85 35.91 -67.31
N VAL A 5 117.54 36.13 -67.34
CA VAL A 5 116.85 36.74 -68.47
C VAL A 5 115.84 37.74 -67.95
N GLU A 6 115.94 38.99 -68.40
CA GLU A 6 115.11 40.11 -67.93
C GLU A 6 113.64 39.98 -68.40
N SER A 7 113.43 39.55 -69.65
CA SER A 7 112.11 39.27 -70.18
C SER A 7 112.20 38.24 -71.30
N VAL A 8 111.19 37.38 -71.38
CA VAL A 8 111.10 36.38 -72.44
C VAL A 8 109.75 36.50 -73.11
N ARG A 9 109.77 36.71 -74.43
CA ARG A 9 108.58 36.69 -75.28
C ARG A 9 108.75 35.59 -76.31
N PHE A 10 107.87 34.60 -76.25
CA PHE A 10 107.82 33.52 -77.23
C PHE A 10 106.85 33.90 -78.36
N THR A 11 107.24 33.67 -79.61
CA THR A 11 106.34 33.76 -80.76
C THR A 11 105.60 32.45 -81.00
N ASN A 12 106.16 31.34 -80.50
CA ASN A 12 105.52 30.03 -80.55
C ASN A 12 104.50 29.90 -79.41
N LEU A 13 103.35 29.29 -79.70
CA LEU A 13 102.26 29.09 -78.76
C LEU A 13 102.50 27.89 -77.83
N GLN A 14 103.56 27.10 -78.05
CA GLN A 14 103.87 25.91 -77.26
C GLN A 14 105.28 25.98 -76.67
N LEU A 15 105.40 25.69 -75.38
CA LEU A 15 106.67 25.49 -74.69
C LEU A 15 106.72 24.08 -74.14
N GLY A 16 107.85 23.39 -74.30
CA GLY A 16 108.04 22.03 -73.83
C GLY A 16 109.47 21.56 -73.93
N VAL A 17 109.69 20.27 -73.68
CA VAL A 17 111.00 19.62 -73.82
C VAL A 17 110.96 18.80 -75.10
N GLY A 18 111.83 19.11 -76.07
CA GLY A 18 111.80 18.49 -77.40
C GLY A 18 110.53 18.82 -78.18
N ALA A 19 109.92 17.81 -78.82
CA ALA A 19 108.70 17.96 -79.63
C ALA A 19 107.39 17.88 -78.82
N THR A 20 107.45 17.56 -77.53
CA THR A 20 106.27 17.44 -76.66
C THR A 20 105.94 18.76 -75.98
N PRO A 21 104.81 19.42 -76.30
CA PRO A 21 104.38 20.64 -75.63
C PRO A 21 103.97 20.33 -74.18
N ILE A 22 104.44 21.14 -73.25
CA ILE A 22 104.09 21.09 -71.81
C ILE A 22 103.14 22.24 -71.46
N ILE A 23 103.39 23.43 -72.00
CA ILE A 23 102.57 24.64 -71.85
C ILE A 23 102.09 25.05 -73.25
N THR A 24 100.79 25.30 -73.39
CA THR A 24 100.17 25.90 -74.57
C THR A 24 99.60 27.26 -74.19
N LEU A 25 100.12 28.31 -74.81
CA LEU A 25 99.66 29.68 -74.69
C LEU A 25 98.52 29.93 -75.68
N SER A 26 97.44 30.56 -75.23
CA SER A 26 96.35 31.03 -76.09
C SER A 26 95.82 32.37 -75.59
N THR A 27 95.08 33.08 -76.43
CA THR A 27 94.39 34.32 -76.02
C THR A 27 93.29 34.06 -74.99
N SER A 28 92.80 32.83 -74.87
CA SER A 28 91.81 32.39 -73.87
C SER A 28 92.40 31.87 -72.57
N GLY A 29 93.74 31.76 -72.46
CA GLY A 29 94.41 31.24 -71.27
C GLY A 29 95.60 30.33 -71.59
N ILE A 30 96.17 29.73 -70.54
CA ILE A 30 97.33 28.84 -70.62
C ILE A 30 96.87 27.41 -70.30
N GLY A 31 97.06 26.49 -71.25
CA GLY A 31 96.89 25.06 -71.02
C GLY A 31 98.21 24.41 -70.60
N VAL A 32 98.20 23.58 -69.57
CA VAL A 32 99.38 22.81 -69.16
C VAL A 32 99.02 21.33 -69.23
N THR A 33 99.76 20.56 -70.02
CA THR A 33 99.48 19.13 -70.27
C THR A 33 100.06 18.23 -69.16
N GLY A 34 100.73 18.82 -68.16
CA GLY A 34 101.25 18.16 -66.95
C GLY A 34 100.92 18.90 -65.66
N THR A 35 101.67 18.64 -64.58
CA THR A 35 101.49 19.34 -63.30
C THR A 35 102.03 20.77 -63.34
N LEU A 36 101.15 21.74 -63.12
CA LEU A 36 101.55 23.11 -62.78
C LEU A 36 101.75 23.21 -61.26
N GLN A 37 103.00 23.26 -60.80
CA GLN A 37 103.34 23.50 -59.40
C GLN A 37 103.64 24.99 -59.20
N THR A 38 102.93 25.65 -58.31
CA THR A 38 103.20 27.04 -57.91
C THR A 38 103.63 27.06 -56.44
N SER A 39 104.78 27.66 -56.14
CA SER A 39 105.18 27.96 -54.76
C SER A 39 104.67 29.37 -54.40
N GLY A 40 103.52 29.45 -53.71
CA GLY A 40 102.91 30.72 -53.29
C GLY A 40 101.45 30.89 -53.75
N LEU A 41 100.87 32.07 -53.51
CA LEU A 41 99.49 32.39 -53.89
C LEU A 41 99.35 32.53 -55.41
N SER A 42 98.61 31.62 -56.03
CA SER A 42 98.25 31.68 -57.45
C SER A 42 96.91 32.39 -57.64
N THR A 43 96.92 33.62 -58.16
CA THR A 43 95.69 34.36 -58.51
C THR A 43 95.32 34.07 -59.97
N LEU A 44 94.28 33.27 -60.18
CA LEU A 44 93.73 32.97 -61.51
C LEU A 44 92.33 33.58 -61.62
N ALA A 45 92.06 34.29 -62.72
CA ALA A 45 90.73 34.86 -62.96
C ALA A 45 89.66 33.79 -63.20
N SER A 46 90.04 32.66 -63.81
CA SER A 46 89.22 31.45 -63.91
C SER A 46 90.13 30.23 -63.96
N LEU A 47 89.63 29.11 -63.43
CA LEU A 47 90.33 27.83 -63.43
C LEU A 47 89.34 26.76 -63.90
N LYS A 48 89.60 26.15 -65.06
CA LYS A 48 88.87 25.00 -65.57
C LYS A 48 89.77 23.78 -65.45
N VAL A 49 89.33 22.78 -64.70
CA VAL A 49 90.04 21.51 -64.54
C VAL A 49 89.12 20.41 -65.06
N ASP A 50 89.56 19.70 -66.10
CA ASP A 50 88.82 18.57 -66.67
C ASP A 50 89.22 17.26 -65.96
N GLY A 51 89.11 17.24 -64.63
CA GLY A 51 89.59 16.15 -63.76
C GLY A 51 89.43 16.46 -62.27
N THR A 52 90.10 15.68 -61.41
CA THR A 52 90.05 15.87 -59.94
C THR A 52 90.95 17.01 -59.50
N THR A 53 90.39 18.03 -58.86
CA THR A 53 91.16 19.06 -58.14
C THR A 53 91.21 18.72 -56.66
N ASN A 54 92.40 18.45 -56.11
CA ASN A 54 92.59 18.27 -54.67
C ASN A 54 92.97 19.61 -54.03
N LEU A 55 92.02 20.27 -53.37
CA LEU A 55 92.22 21.56 -52.72
C LEU A 55 92.41 21.37 -51.21
N ALA A 56 93.66 21.22 -50.77
CA ALA A 56 93.96 21.17 -49.34
C ALA A 56 93.94 22.59 -48.75
N GLY A 57 92.88 22.92 -48.00
CA GLY A 57 92.78 24.20 -47.26
C GLY A 57 92.47 25.43 -48.13
N ALA A 58 91.91 25.26 -49.33
CA ALA A 58 91.53 26.39 -50.17
C ALA A 58 90.24 27.05 -49.67
N THR A 59 90.26 28.38 -49.52
CA THR A 59 89.05 29.19 -49.30
C THR A 59 88.51 29.62 -50.66
N VAL A 60 87.33 29.15 -51.03
CA VAL A 60 86.65 29.63 -52.24
C VAL A 60 85.70 30.75 -51.84
N THR A 61 86.00 31.98 -52.27
CA THR A 61 85.13 33.14 -52.05
C THR A 61 84.26 33.35 -53.30
N GLY A 62 82.99 32.98 -53.23
CA GLY A 62 82.03 33.09 -54.35
C GLY A 62 81.10 31.88 -54.47
N THR A 63 80.24 31.87 -55.49
CA THR A 63 79.36 30.73 -55.80
C THR A 63 80.14 29.62 -56.51
N THR A 64 80.09 28.40 -55.97
CA THR A 64 80.60 27.19 -56.61
C THR A 64 79.43 26.35 -57.12
N GLY A 65 79.44 26.01 -58.42
CA GLY A 65 78.49 25.07 -58.99
C GLY A 65 79.11 23.68 -59.05
N MET A 66 78.51 22.70 -58.37
CA MET A 66 78.95 21.30 -58.42
C MET A 66 77.77 20.42 -58.81
N ALA A 67 77.93 19.61 -59.86
CA ALA A 67 76.88 18.66 -60.26
C ALA A 67 76.71 17.52 -59.24
N VAL A 68 77.81 17.05 -58.66
CA VAL A 68 77.84 16.08 -57.56
C VAL A 68 78.95 16.51 -56.59
N ALA A 69 78.62 16.60 -55.30
CA ALA A 69 79.59 16.86 -54.24
C ALA A 69 79.52 15.71 -53.22
N THR A 70 80.67 15.09 -52.94
CA THR A 70 80.79 14.09 -51.86
C THR A 70 81.70 14.64 -50.79
N VAL A 71 81.16 14.81 -49.58
CA VAL A 71 81.94 15.18 -48.40
C VAL A 71 82.09 13.93 -47.54
N SER A 72 83.30 13.39 -47.45
CA SER A 72 83.57 12.13 -46.74
C SER A 72 83.75 12.28 -45.23
N SER A 73 83.72 13.52 -44.73
CA SER A 73 83.88 13.88 -43.32
C SER A 73 82.86 14.98 -42.96
N THR A 74 83.27 16.00 -42.21
CA THR A 74 82.39 17.09 -41.78
C THR A 74 82.27 18.20 -42.83
N LEU A 75 81.05 18.67 -43.06
CA LEU A 75 80.79 19.93 -43.75
C LEU A 75 80.51 21.02 -42.71
N GLY A 76 81.36 22.05 -42.65
CA GLY A 76 81.12 23.23 -41.82
C GLY A 76 80.36 24.29 -42.60
N VAL A 77 79.27 24.82 -42.02
CA VAL A 77 78.46 25.90 -42.61
C VAL A 77 78.30 27.02 -41.58
N SER A 78 78.73 28.23 -41.92
CA SER A 78 78.56 29.41 -41.05
C SER A 78 77.27 30.19 -41.34
N GLY A 79 76.69 29.98 -42.51
CA GLY A 79 75.43 30.57 -42.95
C GLY A 79 74.30 29.55 -43.06
N VAL A 80 73.33 29.83 -43.93
CA VAL A 80 72.19 28.96 -44.19
C VAL A 80 72.57 27.85 -45.16
N THR A 81 72.08 26.65 -44.89
CA THR A 81 72.12 25.53 -45.83
C THR A 81 70.74 25.33 -46.43
N THR A 82 70.64 25.27 -47.75
CA THR A 82 69.41 24.96 -48.49
C THR A 82 69.62 23.67 -49.27
N LEU A 83 68.77 22.66 -49.06
CA LEU A 83 68.72 21.45 -49.88
C LEU A 83 67.53 21.57 -50.84
N GLY A 84 67.75 21.29 -52.13
CA GLY A 84 66.68 21.27 -53.13
C GLY A 84 65.80 20.02 -53.07
N ASP A 85 66.34 18.93 -52.50
CA ASP A 85 65.71 17.61 -52.37
C ASP A 85 65.82 17.07 -50.93
N ASN A 86 65.65 15.77 -50.76
CA ASN A 86 65.63 15.08 -49.46
C ASN A 86 67.01 15.03 -48.77
N MET A 87 66.97 15.05 -47.44
CA MET A 87 68.08 14.62 -46.59
C MET A 87 67.88 13.14 -46.23
N ILE A 88 68.83 12.27 -46.59
CA ILE A 88 68.81 10.85 -46.25
C ILE A 88 69.88 10.57 -45.19
N MET A 89 69.46 10.03 -44.05
CA MET A 89 70.34 9.72 -42.92
C MET A 89 70.46 8.20 -42.75
N THR A 90 71.59 7.62 -43.18
CA THR A 90 71.74 6.16 -43.36
C THR A 90 72.32 5.41 -42.15
N LYS A 91 72.79 6.11 -41.12
CA LYS A 91 73.31 5.47 -39.91
C LYS A 91 72.17 4.96 -39.05
N SER A 92 72.36 3.82 -38.38
CA SER A 92 71.39 3.27 -37.42
C SER A 92 71.01 4.23 -36.29
N THR A 93 71.88 5.19 -35.98
CA THR A 93 71.62 6.26 -35.00
C THR A 93 72.11 7.59 -35.56
N ALA A 94 71.44 8.07 -36.60
CA ALA A 94 71.66 9.41 -37.11
C ALA A 94 70.83 10.41 -36.30
N ALA A 95 71.39 11.59 -36.01
CA ALA A 95 70.73 12.59 -35.17
C ALA A 95 70.88 14.00 -35.75
N ILE A 96 69.85 14.83 -35.52
CA ILE A 96 69.93 16.28 -35.66
C ILE A 96 70.05 16.84 -34.24
N THR A 97 71.22 17.35 -33.89
CA THR A 97 71.48 17.93 -32.57
C THR A 97 71.38 19.45 -32.64
N HIS A 98 70.56 20.05 -31.78
CA HIS A 98 70.43 21.49 -31.66
C HIS A 98 70.76 21.94 -30.22
N SER A 99 71.66 22.91 -30.08
CA SER A 99 72.13 23.43 -28.78
C SER A 99 71.64 24.84 -28.47
N GLY A 100 70.88 25.47 -29.37
CA GLY A 100 70.25 26.78 -29.14
C GLY A 100 68.96 26.69 -28.33
N THR A 101 68.15 27.74 -28.36
CA THR A 101 66.89 27.85 -27.59
C THR A 101 65.74 26.99 -28.12
N SER A 102 65.57 26.88 -29.43
CA SER A 102 64.52 26.06 -30.04
C SER A 102 64.92 25.50 -31.40
N LEU A 103 64.53 24.26 -31.68
CA LEU A 103 64.55 23.70 -33.04
C LEU A 103 63.19 23.90 -33.69
N THR A 104 63.11 24.73 -34.73
CA THR A 104 61.88 24.93 -35.51
C THR A 104 61.88 24.00 -36.72
N ILE A 105 60.84 23.18 -36.84
CA ILE A 105 60.56 22.35 -38.01
C ILE A 105 59.23 22.83 -38.57
N SER A 106 59.22 23.31 -39.82
CA SER A 106 58.03 23.87 -40.45
C SER A 106 57.84 23.26 -41.84
N SER A 107 56.59 22.98 -42.17
CA SER A 107 56.14 22.50 -43.47
C SER A 107 54.85 23.22 -43.82
N SER A 108 54.60 23.45 -45.11
CA SER A 108 53.28 23.89 -45.59
C SER A 108 52.25 22.75 -45.59
N GLY A 109 52.70 21.51 -45.41
CA GLY A 109 51.87 20.32 -45.24
C GLY A 109 52.11 19.61 -43.90
N PHE A 110 52.03 18.28 -43.90
CA PHE A 110 52.27 17.48 -42.70
C PHE A 110 53.76 17.26 -42.44
N VAL A 111 54.08 17.00 -41.17
CA VAL A 111 55.35 16.45 -40.73
C VAL A 111 55.06 15.05 -40.22
N ASP A 112 55.36 14.05 -41.04
CA ASP A 112 55.18 12.65 -40.68
C ASP A 112 56.36 12.16 -39.84
N VAL A 113 56.07 11.58 -38.68
CA VAL A 113 57.06 11.02 -37.76
C VAL A 113 56.56 9.65 -37.31
N GLU A 114 57.34 8.61 -37.60
CA GLU A 114 56.98 7.23 -37.28
C GLU A 114 56.88 7.00 -35.77
N ASP A 115 57.93 7.40 -35.04
CA ASP A 115 58.03 7.23 -33.59
C ASP A 115 58.39 8.55 -32.92
N VAL A 116 57.51 8.98 -32.01
CA VAL A 116 57.74 10.18 -31.21
C VAL A 116 58.05 9.79 -29.77
N ARG A 117 59.21 10.20 -29.28
CA ARG A 117 59.60 10.07 -27.88
C ARG A 117 60.13 11.39 -27.35
N PHE A 118 59.57 11.84 -26.23
CA PHE A 118 60.06 12.99 -25.50
C PHE A 118 60.85 12.54 -24.29
N THR A 119 62.02 13.12 -24.07
CA THR A 119 62.80 12.96 -22.83
C THR A 119 62.34 13.92 -21.74
N GLY A 120 61.81 15.08 -22.15
CA GLY A 120 61.14 16.03 -21.26
C GLY A 120 59.68 15.65 -21.02
N PRO A 121 59.09 16.06 -19.88
CA PRO A 121 57.73 15.68 -19.51
C PRO A 121 56.64 16.55 -20.17
N ILE A 122 56.99 17.56 -20.97
CA ILE A 122 56.03 18.59 -21.41
C ILE A 122 55.83 18.52 -22.92
N ILE A 123 54.57 18.48 -23.34
CA ILE A 123 54.13 18.81 -24.70
C ILE A 123 53.27 20.08 -24.58
N GLY A 124 53.62 21.14 -25.30
CA GLY A 124 53.04 22.46 -25.08
C GLY A 124 52.97 23.34 -26.32
N PHE A 125 52.42 24.54 -26.13
CA PHE A 125 52.46 25.63 -27.11
C PHE A 125 52.99 26.89 -26.41
N GLY A 126 53.95 27.59 -27.02
CA GLY A 126 54.57 28.77 -26.39
C GLY A 126 55.13 28.45 -25.01
N ALA A 127 54.71 29.21 -23.99
CA ALA A 127 55.12 29.02 -22.60
C ALA A 127 54.18 28.10 -21.78
N SER A 128 53.13 27.55 -22.40
CA SER A 128 52.08 26.80 -21.69
C SER A 128 52.24 25.28 -21.84
N ASN A 129 52.08 24.57 -20.72
CA ASN A 129 52.04 23.11 -20.70
C ASN A 129 50.63 22.65 -21.06
N VAL A 130 50.47 21.94 -22.19
CA VAL A 130 49.18 21.37 -22.60
C VAL A 130 49.03 19.96 -22.03
N ILE A 131 50.06 19.13 -22.22
CA ILE A 131 50.16 17.77 -21.69
C ILE A 131 51.42 17.70 -20.83
N THR A 132 51.27 17.23 -19.59
CA THR A 132 52.37 16.91 -18.70
C THR A 132 52.40 15.41 -18.46
N LEU A 133 53.46 14.75 -18.93
CA LEU A 133 53.72 13.33 -18.82
C LEU A 133 54.38 13.02 -17.47
N ALA A 134 53.91 11.96 -16.82
CA ALA A 134 54.51 11.39 -15.63
C ALA A 134 54.60 9.87 -15.78
N ALA A 135 55.29 9.20 -14.84
CA ALA A 135 55.37 7.74 -14.84
C ALA A 135 53.97 7.13 -14.71
N GLY A 136 53.46 6.53 -15.79
CA GLY A 136 52.16 5.86 -15.84
C GLY A 136 50.94 6.79 -16.00
N SER A 137 51.13 8.10 -16.20
CA SER A 137 50.00 9.02 -16.39
C SER A 137 50.35 10.22 -17.27
N ALA A 138 49.30 10.89 -17.77
CA ALA A 138 49.41 12.16 -18.46
C ALA A 138 48.32 13.10 -17.94
N THR A 139 48.70 14.31 -17.56
CA THR A 139 47.77 15.36 -17.16
C THR A 139 47.58 16.31 -18.34
N VAL A 140 46.32 16.48 -18.77
CA VAL A 140 45.94 17.48 -19.76
C VAL A 140 45.29 18.64 -19.01
N THR A 141 45.84 19.85 -19.17
CA THR A 141 45.36 21.06 -18.46
C THR A 141 44.08 21.65 -19.08
N GLY A 142 43.74 21.22 -20.30
CA GLY A 142 42.54 21.63 -21.03
C GLY A 142 41.48 20.52 -21.15
N SER A 143 40.49 20.77 -22.00
CA SER A 143 39.47 19.77 -22.34
C SER A 143 40.01 18.77 -23.36
N ILE A 144 39.64 17.49 -23.18
CA ILE A 144 39.86 16.45 -24.19
C ILE A 144 38.53 16.23 -24.90
N THR A 145 38.49 16.47 -26.20
CA THR A 145 37.34 16.13 -27.05
C THR A 145 37.64 14.82 -27.78
N VAL A 146 36.83 13.79 -27.52
CA VAL A 146 36.91 12.50 -28.21
C VAL A 146 35.69 12.41 -29.12
N THR A 147 35.90 12.32 -30.43
CA THR A 147 34.82 12.22 -31.43
C THR A 147 34.32 10.79 -31.65
N GLY A 148 35.10 9.80 -31.19
CA GLY A 148 34.76 8.38 -31.18
C GLY A 148 34.54 7.82 -29.78
N SER A 149 34.81 6.53 -29.61
CA SER A 149 34.71 5.86 -28.31
C SER A 149 35.97 6.08 -27.46
N ALA A 150 35.79 6.38 -26.17
CA ALA A 150 36.84 6.29 -25.17
C ALA A 150 36.62 5.02 -24.33
N SER A 151 37.67 4.22 -24.14
CA SER A 151 37.63 3.01 -23.29
C SER A 151 38.68 3.11 -22.19
N MET A 152 38.26 2.91 -20.95
CA MET A 152 39.14 2.87 -19.78
C MET A 152 39.23 1.42 -19.28
N GLN A 153 40.45 0.90 -19.11
CA GLN A 153 40.68 -0.50 -18.73
C GLN A 153 40.21 -0.84 -17.30
N THR A 154 40.17 0.16 -16.40
CA THR A 154 39.91 -0.04 -14.98
C THR A 154 38.79 0.85 -14.47
N THR A 155 39.05 2.14 -14.34
CA THR A 155 38.14 3.11 -13.72
C THR A 155 38.17 4.44 -14.46
N LEU A 156 37.03 5.12 -14.42
CA LEU A 156 36.91 6.53 -14.78
C LEU A 156 36.47 7.28 -13.53
N THR A 157 37.32 8.18 -13.03
CA THR A 157 36.96 9.09 -11.95
C THR A 157 36.60 10.44 -12.55
N VAL A 158 35.36 10.89 -12.33
CA VAL A 158 34.90 12.23 -12.75
C VAL A 158 34.74 13.09 -11.51
N GLY A 159 35.60 14.09 -11.34
CA GLY A 159 35.54 15.00 -10.18
C GLY A 159 34.46 16.08 -10.27
N GLY A 160 33.78 16.20 -11.42
CA GLY A 160 32.74 17.19 -11.68
C GLY A 160 31.43 16.57 -12.16
N LEU A 161 30.58 17.38 -12.80
CA LEU A 161 29.34 16.92 -13.42
C LEU A 161 29.63 16.06 -14.64
N SER A 162 28.88 14.97 -14.79
CA SER A 162 28.88 14.15 -16.00
C SER A 162 27.52 14.26 -16.68
N ASN A 163 27.49 14.62 -17.96
CA ASN A 163 26.27 14.70 -18.76
C ASN A 163 26.31 13.60 -19.82
N LEU A 164 25.58 12.50 -19.60
CA LEU A 164 25.51 11.37 -20.51
C LEU A 164 24.15 11.39 -21.21
N ALA A 165 24.15 11.32 -22.54
CA ALA A 165 22.92 11.17 -23.31
C ALA A 165 22.28 9.77 -23.10
N ALA A 166 23.12 8.74 -22.97
CA ALA A 166 22.71 7.38 -22.65
C ALA A 166 23.80 6.71 -21.79
N ALA A 167 23.40 5.88 -20.84
CA ALA A 167 24.29 5.10 -20.00
C ALA A 167 23.68 3.71 -19.81
N ALA A 168 24.44 2.67 -20.14
CA ALA A 168 24.12 1.30 -19.77
C ALA A 168 25.07 0.87 -18.66
N LEU A 169 24.52 0.51 -17.50
CA LEU A 169 25.29 0.02 -16.37
C LEU A 169 24.93 -1.44 -16.14
N SER A 170 25.88 -2.34 -16.37
CA SER A 170 25.71 -3.78 -16.11
C SER A 170 25.98 -4.16 -14.65
N GLY A 171 26.60 -3.25 -13.89
CA GLY A 171 26.90 -3.40 -12.47
C GLY A 171 25.94 -2.60 -11.57
N THR A 172 26.39 -2.35 -10.33
CA THR A 172 25.62 -1.58 -9.34
C THR A 172 25.84 -0.08 -9.50
N LEU A 173 24.79 0.70 -9.21
CA LEU A 173 24.88 2.15 -9.05
C LEU A 173 24.87 2.48 -7.55
N SER A 174 25.97 3.01 -7.04
CA SER A 174 26.04 3.55 -5.67
C SER A 174 25.85 5.07 -5.70
N VAL A 175 24.87 5.57 -4.95
CA VAL A 175 24.59 7.01 -4.83
C VAL A 175 24.61 7.40 -3.36
N THR A 176 25.55 8.26 -2.97
CA THR A 176 25.66 8.79 -1.60
C THR A 176 24.79 10.03 -1.37
N GLY A 177 24.37 10.68 -2.45
CA GLY A 177 23.49 11.86 -2.43
C GLY A 177 22.04 11.53 -2.81
N ALA A 178 21.27 12.58 -3.12
CA ALA A 178 19.92 12.43 -3.63
C ALA A 178 19.92 11.89 -5.07
N THR A 179 19.01 10.96 -5.34
CA THR A 179 18.73 10.50 -6.71
C THR A 179 17.42 11.11 -7.18
N THR A 180 17.46 11.79 -8.33
CA THR A 180 16.27 12.31 -9.01
C THR A 180 16.11 11.58 -10.34
N LEU A 181 15.06 10.76 -10.45
CA LEU A 181 14.70 10.06 -11.68
C LEU A 181 13.55 10.82 -12.32
N LYS A 182 13.79 11.40 -13.50
CA LYS A 182 12.78 12.18 -14.25
C LYS A 182 11.84 11.30 -15.09
N ASN A 183 12.27 10.07 -15.38
CA ASN A 183 11.55 9.08 -16.16
C ASN A 183 11.25 7.85 -15.31
N ASP A 184 10.55 6.88 -15.90
CA ASP A 184 10.12 5.64 -15.25
C ASP A 184 11.27 4.77 -14.75
N VAL A 185 10.96 3.98 -13.71
CA VAL A 185 11.83 2.96 -13.14
C VAL A 185 11.22 1.60 -13.42
N THR A 186 11.77 0.90 -14.40
CA THR A 186 11.37 -0.49 -14.67
C THR A 186 12.29 -1.44 -13.91
N LEU A 187 11.69 -2.43 -13.26
CA LEU A 187 12.38 -3.40 -12.43
C LEU A 187 12.06 -4.79 -12.96
N GLU A 188 12.97 -5.35 -13.77
CA GLU A 188 12.69 -6.51 -14.61
C GLU A 188 12.86 -7.87 -13.89
N LYS A 189 13.27 -7.86 -12.62
CA LYS A 189 13.37 -9.08 -11.82
C LYS A 189 11.97 -9.54 -11.41
N ASP A 190 11.66 -10.84 -11.54
CA ASP A 190 10.39 -11.47 -11.11
C ASP A 190 9.93 -11.04 -9.71
N LEU A 191 10.91 -10.83 -8.83
CA LEU A 191 10.73 -10.21 -7.53
C LEU A 191 11.68 -9.03 -7.40
N THR A 192 11.11 -7.84 -7.20
CA THR A 192 11.89 -6.64 -6.93
C THR A 192 11.67 -6.14 -5.51
N ALA A 193 12.78 -5.82 -4.83
CA ALA A 193 12.79 -5.22 -3.50
C ALA A 193 13.04 -3.71 -3.56
N LEU A 194 12.17 -2.93 -2.90
CA LEU A 194 12.38 -1.52 -2.61
C LEU A 194 12.57 -1.36 -1.10
N THR A 195 13.81 -1.14 -0.67
CA THR A 195 14.19 -1.15 0.75
C THR A 195 14.51 0.25 1.26
N HIS A 196 13.74 0.72 2.25
CA HIS A 196 14.00 1.96 2.98
C HIS A 196 14.73 1.67 4.30
N THR A 197 16.00 2.06 4.41
CA THR A 197 16.85 1.85 5.61
C THR A 197 16.92 3.05 6.56
N GLY A 198 16.12 4.10 6.30
CA GLY A 198 16.08 5.32 7.12
C GLY A 198 15.29 5.16 8.41
N THR A 199 15.44 6.14 9.33
CA THR A 199 14.80 6.14 10.65
C THR A 199 13.32 6.54 10.66
N THR A 200 12.71 6.83 9.52
CA THR A 200 11.30 7.23 9.35
C THR A 200 10.53 6.19 8.53
N GLY A 201 9.24 6.42 8.29
CA GLY A 201 8.48 5.57 7.37
C GLY A 201 9.05 5.63 5.95
N LEU A 202 8.93 4.53 5.20
CA LEU A 202 9.03 4.59 3.73
C LEU A 202 7.90 5.49 3.27
N LYS A 203 8.22 6.77 3.17
CA LYS A 203 7.29 7.79 2.77
C LYS A 203 7.24 7.71 1.26
N ILE A 204 6.41 6.81 0.76
CA ILE A 204 6.03 6.83 -0.64
C ILE A 204 5.07 8.01 -0.79
N THR A 205 5.69 9.18 -0.89
CA THR A 205 4.99 10.39 -1.28
C THR A 205 4.98 10.35 -2.77
N SER A 206 3.94 9.73 -3.28
CA SER A 206 3.51 10.17 -4.58
C SER A 206 2.89 11.54 -4.37
N ASN A 207 3.14 12.46 -5.31
CA ASN A 207 2.20 13.58 -5.48
C ASN A 207 0.78 13.04 -5.74
N ARG A 208 0.63 11.72 -6.01
CA ARG A 208 -0.60 10.94 -6.25
C ARG A 208 -0.69 9.64 -5.40
N TYR A 209 -0.52 8.42 -5.94
CA TYR A 209 -0.71 7.13 -5.21
C TYR A 209 0.49 6.17 -5.26
N VAL A 210 0.41 5.10 -4.45
CA VAL A 210 1.32 3.94 -4.40
C VAL A 210 0.61 2.72 -5.01
N GLU A 211 1.15 2.16 -6.09
CA GLU A 211 0.67 0.90 -6.68
C GLU A 211 1.44 -0.29 -6.08
N VAL A 212 0.73 -1.31 -5.56
CA VAL A 212 1.31 -2.47 -4.84
C VAL A 212 0.71 -3.78 -5.36
N GLU A 213 1.56 -4.68 -5.86
CA GLU A 213 1.16 -6.00 -6.36
C GLU A 213 1.18 -7.07 -5.24
N SER A 214 0.25 -8.03 -5.27
CA SER A 214 0.18 -9.25 -4.43
C SER A 214 0.02 -9.19 -2.89
N VAL A 215 0.81 -8.48 -2.08
CA VAL A 215 0.41 -8.16 -0.70
C VAL A 215 -0.44 -6.93 -0.78
N LYS A 216 -1.66 -7.14 -0.32
CA LYS A 216 -2.68 -6.18 -0.50
C LYS A 216 -2.81 -5.56 0.88
N PHE A 217 -1.97 -4.57 1.13
CA PHE A 217 -2.52 -3.39 1.79
C PHE A 217 -3.64 -2.89 0.85
N THR A 218 -4.80 -3.54 0.92
CA THR A 218 -6.01 -3.34 0.09
C THR A 218 -6.86 -2.28 0.76
N GLY A 219 -6.24 -1.12 0.96
CA GLY A 219 -6.83 -0.03 1.72
C GLY A 219 -6.98 -0.36 3.20
N SER A 220 -8.10 0.06 3.75
CA SER A 220 -8.61 -0.37 5.05
C SER A 220 -8.77 -1.88 5.14
N ASN A 221 -8.63 -2.59 4.02
CA ASN A 221 -8.70 -4.02 3.98
C ASN A 221 -7.31 -4.56 3.80
N ILE A 222 -6.88 -5.30 4.79
CA ILE A 222 -5.60 -5.94 4.71
C ILE A 222 -5.91 -7.33 4.16
N GLY A 223 -5.56 -7.55 2.90
CA GLY A 223 -5.91 -8.68 2.05
C GLY A 223 -4.68 -9.44 1.59
N ILE A 224 -4.89 -10.70 1.18
CA ILE A 224 -3.80 -11.65 0.95
C ILE A 224 -4.11 -12.58 -0.24
N GLY A 225 -3.11 -12.82 -1.10
CA GLY A 225 -3.23 -13.79 -2.20
C GLY A 225 -4.39 -13.45 -3.14
N THR A 226 -5.39 -14.33 -3.24
CA THR A 226 -6.64 -14.08 -3.99
C THR A 226 -7.76 -13.47 -3.14
N THR A 227 -7.58 -13.33 -1.83
CA THR A 227 -8.66 -13.03 -0.86
C THR A 227 -8.52 -11.62 -0.29
N VAL A 228 -9.56 -10.81 -0.49
CA VAL A 228 -9.47 -9.35 -0.35
C VAL A 228 -9.90 -8.82 1.01
N ASN A 229 -10.78 -9.52 1.75
CA ASN A 229 -11.55 -8.93 2.86
C ASN A 229 -11.35 -9.66 4.18
N VAL A 230 -10.10 -9.78 4.63
CA VAL A 230 -9.77 -10.38 5.95
C VAL A 230 -10.14 -9.40 7.07
N ILE A 231 -9.79 -8.14 6.88
CA ILE A 231 -10.08 -7.03 7.79
C ILE A 231 -10.75 -5.95 6.95
N ALA A 232 -11.70 -5.23 7.52
CA ALA A 232 -12.22 -4.00 6.95
C ALA A 232 -12.28 -2.93 8.05
N LEU A 233 -11.32 -2.00 8.03
CA LEU A 233 -11.34 -0.84 8.92
C LEU A 233 -12.47 0.12 8.53
N ALA A 234 -13.34 0.50 9.48
CA ALA A 234 -14.36 1.55 9.30
C ALA A 234 -14.41 2.55 10.49
N THR A 235 -15.07 3.68 10.28
CA THR A 235 -15.14 4.80 11.25
C THR A 235 -16.07 4.51 12.42
N THR A 236 -17.10 3.71 12.16
CA THR A 236 -18.06 3.23 13.17
C THR A 236 -17.60 1.90 13.80
N GLY A 237 -16.43 1.37 13.40
CA GLY A 237 -15.88 0.11 13.91
C GLY A 237 -15.11 -0.69 12.86
N VAL A 238 -14.71 -1.91 13.17
CA VAL A 238 -14.00 -2.80 12.24
C VAL A 238 -14.90 -3.97 11.89
N SER A 239 -15.01 -4.29 10.60
CA SER A 239 -15.66 -5.52 10.13
C SER A 239 -14.62 -6.61 9.91
N VAL A 240 -14.94 -7.81 10.37
CA VAL A 240 -14.12 -9.00 10.20
C VAL A 240 -15.03 -10.06 9.60
N THR A 241 -14.75 -10.44 8.35
CA THR A 241 -15.50 -11.47 7.61
C THR A 241 -15.37 -12.85 8.26
N GLY A 242 -14.32 -13.05 9.07
CA GLY A 242 -14.12 -14.23 9.91
C GLY A 242 -14.54 -14.02 11.37
N THR A 243 -14.05 -14.86 12.27
CA THR A 243 -14.27 -14.68 13.70
C THR A 243 -13.51 -13.47 14.22
N LEU A 244 -14.22 -12.42 14.63
CA LEU A 244 -13.64 -11.39 15.49
C LEU A 244 -13.56 -11.94 16.93
N GLN A 245 -12.41 -12.51 17.30
CA GLN A 245 -12.15 -12.95 18.66
C GLN A 245 -11.53 -11.79 19.45
N THR A 246 -12.25 -11.27 20.44
CA THR A 246 -11.69 -10.34 21.44
C THR A 246 -11.26 -11.15 22.66
N SER A 247 -10.16 -10.80 23.34
CA SER A 247 -9.63 -11.53 24.50
C SER A 247 -10.21 -11.08 25.86
N GLY A 248 -11.01 -10.01 25.86
CA GLY A 248 -11.62 -9.41 27.05
C GLY A 248 -13.03 -8.88 26.79
N LEU A 249 -13.53 -8.02 27.69
CA LEU A 249 -14.86 -7.43 27.57
C LEU A 249 -14.95 -6.55 26.31
N ALA A 250 -15.85 -6.91 25.39
CA ALA A 250 -16.15 -6.10 24.23
C ALA A 250 -17.20 -5.04 24.63
N THR A 251 -16.78 -3.78 24.76
CA THR A 251 -17.69 -2.66 24.95
C THR A 251 -18.24 -2.23 23.60
N LEU A 252 -19.47 -2.65 23.30
CA LEU A 252 -20.18 -2.25 22.10
C LEU A 252 -21.22 -1.19 22.46
N HIS A 253 -21.22 -0.07 21.74
CA HIS A 253 -22.29 0.93 21.87
C HIS A 253 -23.66 0.34 21.51
N SER A 254 -23.69 -0.60 20.58
CA SER A 254 -24.85 -1.40 20.20
C SER A 254 -24.41 -2.72 19.57
N ALA A 255 -25.25 -3.75 19.68
CA ALA A 255 -25.03 -5.04 19.04
C ALA A 255 -26.37 -5.57 18.49
N THR A 256 -26.35 -6.06 17.26
CA THR A 256 -27.44 -6.82 16.67
C THR A 256 -26.97 -8.25 16.51
N VAL A 257 -27.65 -9.20 17.17
CA VAL A 257 -27.37 -10.63 17.03
C VAL A 257 -28.48 -11.25 16.18
N THR A 258 -28.11 -11.77 15.01
CA THR A 258 -29.07 -12.35 14.05
C THR A 258 -29.30 -13.84 14.23
N ASN A 259 -28.38 -14.53 14.91
CA ASN A 259 -28.47 -15.96 15.20
C ASN A 259 -28.58 -16.15 16.72
N GLN A 260 -27.62 -16.84 17.34
CA GLN A 260 -27.62 -17.14 18.76
C GLN A 260 -26.66 -16.23 19.52
N ALA A 261 -27.14 -15.64 20.61
CA ALA A 261 -26.30 -15.08 21.66
C ALA A 261 -26.22 -16.09 22.81
N SER A 262 -25.06 -16.71 23.02
CA SER A 262 -24.80 -17.52 24.21
C SER A 262 -24.13 -16.65 25.25
N LEU A 263 -24.90 -16.18 26.23
CA LEU A 263 -24.44 -15.26 27.29
C LEU A 263 -24.46 -16.00 28.63
N GLY A 264 -23.39 -15.88 29.41
CA GLY A 264 -23.36 -16.42 30.78
C GLY A 264 -24.24 -15.63 31.76
N SER A 265 -24.35 -14.31 31.56
CA SER A 265 -25.23 -13.41 32.32
C SER A 265 -25.55 -12.18 31.45
N ALA A 266 -26.79 -11.70 31.49
CA ALA A 266 -27.24 -10.53 30.75
C ALA A 266 -28.15 -9.66 31.62
N VAL A 267 -27.90 -8.34 31.65
CA VAL A 267 -28.75 -7.35 32.33
C VAL A 267 -29.36 -6.43 31.26
N VAL A 268 -30.69 -6.42 31.15
CA VAL A 268 -31.43 -5.56 30.21
C VAL A 268 -32.22 -4.54 31.03
N SER A 269 -31.84 -3.26 30.98
CA SER A 269 -32.39 -2.21 31.85
C SER A 269 -33.68 -1.57 31.35
N THR A 270 -34.08 -1.84 30.11
CA THR A 270 -35.29 -1.25 29.50
C THR A 270 -36.30 -2.33 29.11
N THR A 271 -36.22 -2.84 27.88
CA THR A 271 -37.19 -3.80 27.33
C THR A 271 -36.49 -4.95 26.66
N LEU A 272 -37.01 -6.16 26.86
CA LEU A 272 -36.64 -7.35 26.10
C LEU A 272 -37.80 -7.69 25.17
N GLN A 273 -37.57 -7.59 23.86
CA GLN A 273 -38.54 -8.00 22.85
C GLN A 273 -38.14 -9.37 22.30
N VAL A 274 -39.08 -10.32 22.29
CA VAL A 274 -38.91 -11.65 21.72
C VAL A 274 -40.00 -11.86 20.67
N ASN A 275 -39.61 -12.07 19.42
CA ASN A 275 -40.52 -12.30 18.29
C ASN A 275 -40.87 -13.79 18.09
N GLY A 276 -40.49 -14.63 19.05
CA GLY A 276 -40.72 -16.07 19.05
C GLY A 276 -40.87 -16.63 20.47
N LEU A 277 -40.73 -17.94 20.63
CA LEU A 277 -40.83 -18.61 21.93
C LEU A 277 -39.66 -18.22 22.83
N ALA A 278 -39.96 -17.64 24.00
CA ALA A 278 -39.01 -17.49 25.09
C ALA A 278 -39.29 -18.53 26.16
N THR A 279 -38.31 -19.37 26.46
CA THR A 279 -38.37 -20.32 27.58
C THR A 279 -37.56 -19.76 28.73
N LEU A 280 -38.24 -19.32 29.78
CA LEU A 280 -37.60 -18.85 31.02
C LEU A 280 -37.83 -19.91 32.10
N ALA A 281 -36.77 -20.29 32.81
CA ALA A 281 -36.90 -21.19 33.95
C ALA A 281 -37.67 -20.54 35.12
N SER A 282 -37.49 -19.23 35.30
CA SER A 282 -38.26 -18.40 36.22
C SER A 282 -38.32 -16.97 35.68
N ALA A 283 -39.39 -16.25 36.03
CA ALA A 283 -39.56 -14.85 35.69
C ALA A 283 -40.29 -14.14 36.83
N THR A 284 -39.79 -12.96 37.23
CA THR A 284 -40.47 -12.04 38.14
C THR A 284 -40.88 -10.81 37.34
N VAL A 285 -42.18 -10.53 37.27
CA VAL A 285 -42.72 -9.38 36.52
C VAL A 285 -43.40 -8.45 37.52
N ASN A 286 -42.81 -7.27 37.75
CA ASN A 286 -43.32 -6.28 38.72
C ASN A 286 -44.35 -5.31 38.10
N GLY A 287 -44.85 -5.60 36.90
CA GLY A 287 -45.76 -4.73 36.14
C GLY A 287 -46.90 -5.50 35.49
N ALA A 288 -47.74 -4.77 34.74
CA ALA A 288 -48.84 -5.38 34.00
C ALA A 288 -48.30 -6.35 32.94
N THR A 289 -48.90 -7.54 32.87
CA THR A 289 -48.64 -8.52 31.81
C THR A 289 -49.91 -8.70 31.00
N SER A 290 -49.81 -8.67 29.67
CA SER A 290 -50.92 -9.01 28.77
C SER A 290 -50.56 -10.30 28.03
N LEU A 291 -51.36 -11.35 28.21
CA LEU A 291 -51.20 -12.62 27.51
C LEU A 291 -52.46 -12.87 26.68
N SER A 292 -52.30 -13.22 25.40
CA SER A 292 -53.44 -13.68 24.58
C SER A 292 -53.97 -15.02 25.08
N THR A 293 -53.08 -15.88 25.57
CA THR A 293 -53.38 -17.18 26.17
C THR A 293 -52.39 -17.41 27.31
N ALA A 294 -52.88 -17.86 28.46
CA ALA A 294 -52.04 -18.24 29.59
C ALA A 294 -52.45 -19.63 30.06
N THR A 295 -51.49 -20.54 30.20
CA THR A 295 -51.69 -21.85 30.81
C THR A 295 -50.80 -21.92 32.05
N LEU A 296 -51.40 -22.05 33.22
CA LEU A 296 -50.69 -22.26 34.48
C LEU A 296 -50.94 -23.71 34.92
N SER A 297 -49.87 -24.46 35.15
CA SER A 297 -49.96 -25.87 35.58
C SER A 297 -50.12 -26.05 37.09
N SER A 298 -50.07 -24.96 37.86
CA SER A 298 -50.18 -24.98 39.32
C SER A 298 -51.13 -23.87 39.78
N THR A 299 -50.62 -22.89 40.55
CA THR A 299 -51.46 -21.93 41.26
C THR A 299 -51.29 -20.53 40.68
N LEU A 300 -52.40 -19.78 40.60
CA LEU A 300 -52.39 -18.34 40.41
C LEU A 300 -52.74 -17.66 41.73
N THR A 301 -51.82 -16.85 42.27
CA THR A 301 -52.12 -15.95 43.38
C THR A 301 -52.42 -14.56 42.82
N VAL A 302 -53.52 -13.95 43.25
CA VAL A 302 -53.90 -12.58 42.88
C VAL A 302 -54.08 -11.77 44.16
N ASP A 303 -53.14 -10.87 44.45
CA ASP A 303 -53.21 -10.02 45.64
C ASP A 303 -54.20 -8.84 45.47
N GLY A 304 -54.62 -8.58 44.22
CA GLY A 304 -55.56 -7.53 43.84
C GLY A 304 -56.90 -8.04 43.32
N LEU A 305 -57.59 -7.21 42.56
CA LEU A 305 -58.85 -7.57 41.91
C LEU A 305 -58.61 -8.45 40.66
N ALA A 306 -59.25 -9.61 40.62
CA ALA A 306 -59.36 -10.42 39.41
C ALA A 306 -60.66 -10.07 38.66
N THR A 307 -60.54 -9.67 37.39
CA THR A 307 -61.69 -9.38 36.51
C THR A 307 -61.68 -10.34 35.33
N LEU A 308 -62.72 -11.17 35.20
CA LEU A 308 -62.97 -12.01 34.04
C LEU A 308 -64.04 -11.32 33.16
N LYS A 309 -63.75 -11.13 31.87
CA LYS A 309 -64.68 -10.49 30.93
C LYS A 309 -65.65 -11.46 30.24
N ASP A 310 -65.36 -12.75 30.33
CA ASP A 310 -66.15 -13.82 29.79
C ASP A 310 -66.48 -14.79 30.94
N SER A 311 -66.39 -16.10 30.71
CA SER A 311 -66.85 -17.13 31.62
C SER A 311 -65.73 -17.64 32.54
N LEU A 312 -66.09 -18.08 33.75
CA LEU A 312 -65.25 -18.90 34.60
C LEU A 312 -65.69 -20.36 34.46
N THR A 313 -64.81 -21.23 33.95
CA THR A 313 -65.05 -22.68 33.88
C THR A 313 -64.24 -23.40 34.95
N LEU A 314 -64.87 -24.33 35.66
CA LEU A 314 -64.29 -25.09 36.76
C LEU A 314 -64.35 -26.59 36.38
N GLU A 315 -63.25 -27.15 35.89
CA GLU A 315 -63.25 -28.44 35.18
C GLU A 315 -63.15 -29.70 36.06
N LYS A 316 -62.82 -29.57 37.35
CA LYS A 316 -62.72 -30.74 38.25
C LYS A 316 -64.11 -31.18 38.70
N ASP A 317 -64.30 -32.49 38.87
CA ASP A 317 -65.53 -33.09 39.44
C ASP A 317 -65.97 -32.43 40.75
N THR A 318 -64.99 -31.97 41.54
CA THR A 318 -65.21 -31.16 42.74
C THR A 318 -64.33 -29.92 42.71
N THR A 319 -64.95 -28.75 42.46
CA THR A 319 -64.32 -27.44 42.63
C THR A 319 -64.98 -26.66 43.76
N SER A 320 -64.18 -25.89 44.51
CA SER A 320 -64.68 -25.04 45.58
C SER A 320 -64.38 -23.56 45.30
N MET A 321 -65.36 -22.71 45.62
CA MET A 321 -65.16 -21.27 45.75
C MET A 321 -65.18 -20.95 47.24
N LEU A 322 -64.02 -20.68 47.83
CA LEU A 322 -63.91 -20.40 49.26
C LEU A 322 -63.79 -18.88 49.48
N HIS A 323 -64.77 -18.31 50.17
CA HIS A 323 -64.70 -16.94 50.67
C HIS A 323 -64.29 -16.96 52.15
N THR A 324 -63.11 -16.44 52.47
CA THR A 324 -62.57 -16.39 53.85
C THR A 324 -62.70 -15.03 54.52
N GLY A 325 -63.20 -14.02 53.81
CA GLY A 325 -63.43 -12.68 54.37
C GLY A 325 -64.59 -12.65 55.37
N ASN A 326 -64.69 -11.58 56.14
CA ASN A 326 -65.72 -11.40 57.18
C ASN A 326 -67.13 -11.07 56.65
N THR A 327 -67.28 -10.88 55.34
CA THR A 327 -68.55 -10.61 54.66
C THR A 327 -69.10 -11.87 53.97
N GLY A 328 -70.24 -11.74 53.27
CA GLY A 328 -70.76 -12.82 52.42
C GLY A 328 -70.09 -12.87 51.04
N LEU A 329 -70.21 -14.02 50.36
CA LEU A 329 -69.91 -14.13 48.93
C LEU A 329 -71.08 -13.52 48.13
N GLN A 330 -70.82 -12.42 47.42
CA GLN A 330 -71.81 -11.79 46.55
C GLN A 330 -71.72 -12.39 45.14
N ILE A 331 -72.85 -12.90 44.64
CA ILE A 331 -73.03 -13.30 43.25
C ILE A 331 -74.24 -12.52 42.73
N SER A 332 -74.03 -11.65 41.74
CA SER A 332 -75.06 -10.74 41.24
C SER A 332 -74.91 -10.50 39.75
N SER A 333 -76.04 -10.32 39.07
CA SER A 333 -76.12 -9.85 37.69
C SER A 333 -76.76 -8.46 37.67
N THR A 334 -76.19 -7.52 36.91
CA THR A 334 -76.68 -6.13 36.82
C THR A 334 -77.75 -5.95 35.73
N THR A 335 -77.78 -6.83 34.74
CA THR A 335 -78.68 -6.75 33.58
C THR A 335 -79.55 -8.00 33.39
N GLY A 336 -79.37 -9.05 34.19
CA GLY A 336 -80.10 -10.32 34.06
C GLY A 336 -80.26 -11.08 35.38
N PHE A 337 -80.40 -12.39 35.30
CA PHE A 337 -80.57 -13.28 36.45
C PHE A 337 -79.29 -14.01 36.83
N VAL A 338 -79.24 -14.50 38.07
CA VAL A 338 -78.26 -15.51 38.49
C VAL A 338 -78.94 -16.87 38.35
N GLU A 339 -78.50 -17.65 37.36
CA GLU A 339 -78.98 -19.02 37.15
C GLU A 339 -78.15 -20.00 37.96
N VAL A 340 -78.83 -20.92 38.65
CA VAL A 340 -78.21 -21.97 39.46
C VAL A 340 -78.98 -23.27 39.21
N GLU A 341 -78.28 -24.32 38.80
CA GLU A 341 -78.91 -25.61 38.48
C GLU A 341 -79.48 -26.29 39.73
N SER A 342 -78.66 -26.37 40.78
CA SER A 342 -79.05 -26.99 42.03
C SER A 342 -78.41 -26.26 43.19
N VAL A 343 -79.25 -25.77 44.10
CA VAL A 343 -78.79 -25.13 45.33
C VAL A 343 -78.92 -26.14 46.46
N ARG A 344 -77.80 -26.40 47.14
CA ARG A 344 -77.76 -27.22 48.35
C ARG A 344 -77.01 -26.47 49.43
N PHE A 345 -77.66 -26.27 50.56
CA PHE A 345 -77.06 -25.68 51.75
C PHE A 345 -76.64 -26.79 52.71
N THR A 346 -75.43 -26.70 53.25
CA THR A 346 -75.00 -27.55 54.37
C THR A 346 -75.48 -26.99 55.70
N ASN A 347 -75.59 -25.66 55.79
CA ASN A 347 -76.23 -25.00 56.92
C ASN A 347 -77.76 -25.10 56.79
N LEU A 348 -78.41 -25.29 57.92
CA LEU A 348 -79.86 -25.51 58.01
C LEU A 348 -80.65 -24.19 58.04
N GLN A 349 -80.01 -23.04 57.80
CA GLN A 349 -80.65 -21.74 57.94
C GLN A 349 -80.36 -20.84 56.73
N LEU A 350 -81.41 -20.22 56.19
CA LEU A 350 -81.33 -19.13 55.23
C LEU A 350 -81.92 -17.87 55.87
N GLY A 351 -81.29 -16.73 55.64
CA GLY A 351 -81.66 -15.51 56.36
C GLY A 351 -81.04 -14.25 55.79
N VAL A 352 -81.34 -13.13 56.43
CA VAL A 352 -80.71 -11.83 56.14
C VAL A 352 -79.70 -11.53 57.25
N GLY A 353 -78.42 -11.38 56.87
CA GLY A 353 -77.33 -11.25 57.85
C GLY A 353 -77.26 -12.45 58.80
N ALA A 354 -77.21 -12.18 60.10
CA ALA A 354 -77.21 -13.23 61.13
C ALA A 354 -78.61 -13.74 61.51
N THR A 355 -79.68 -13.18 60.92
CA THR A 355 -81.06 -13.52 61.31
C THR A 355 -81.66 -14.59 60.40
N PRO A 356 -81.96 -15.81 60.91
CA PRO A 356 -82.55 -16.87 60.12
C PRO A 356 -84.03 -16.57 59.83
N ILE A 357 -84.42 -16.63 58.57
CA ILE A 357 -85.82 -16.47 58.12
C ILE A 357 -86.43 -17.84 57.79
N ILE A 358 -85.64 -18.72 57.17
CA ILE A 358 -86.00 -20.07 56.80
C ILE A 358 -85.07 -21.03 57.53
N THR A 359 -85.63 -22.03 58.20
CA THR A 359 -84.89 -23.16 58.76
C THR A 359 -85.22 -24.41 57.94
N LEU A 360 -84.21 -24.94 57.26
CA LEU A 360 -84.27 -26.22 56.57
C LEU A 360 -84.07 -27.36 57.56
N SER A 361 -84.82 -28.44 57.40
CA SER A 361 -84.60 -29.69 58.13
C SER A 361 -84.94 -30.86 57.21
N THR A 362 -84.54 -32.07 57.59
CA THR A 362 -84.90 -33.29 56.84
C THR A 362 -86.40 -33.59 56.88
N SER A 363 -87.15 -32.99 57.81
CA SER A 363 -88.60 -33.15 57.96
C SER A 363 -89.42 -32.00 57.35
N GLY A 364 -88.79 -30.96 56.83
CA GLY A 364 -89.48 -29.85 56.17
C GLY A 364 -88.79 -28.49 56.30
N ILE A 365 -89.49 -27.45 55.84
CA ILE A 365 -89.04 -26.06 55.84
C ILE A 365 -89.84 -25.27 56.89
N GLY A 366 -89.17 -24.74 57.90
CA GLY A 366 -89.75 -23.80 58.86
C GLY A 366 -89.56 -22.36 58.38
N VAL A 367 -90.64 -21.58 58.31
CA VAL A 367 -90.61 -20.15 57.96
C VAL A 367 -91.07 -19.36 59.18
N THR A 368 -90.21 -18.53 59.76
CA THR A 368 -90.55 -17.74 60.96
C THR A 368 -91.46 -16.55 60.62
N GLY A 369 -91.45 -16.11 59.36
CA GLY A 369 -92.31 -15.04 58.84
C GLY A 369 -93.57 -15.55 58.12
N THR A 370 -94.21 -14.65 57.37
CA THR A 370 -95.33 -14.98 56.49
C THR A 370 -94.85 -15.72 55.24
N LEU A 371 -95.32 -16.96 55.04
CA LEU A 371 -95.15 -17.69 53.78
C LEU A 371 -96.30 -17.34 52.83
N GLN A 372 -96.03 -16.48 51.85
CA GLN A 372 -97.01 -16.06 50.86
C GLN A 372 -96.74 -16.77 49.53
N THR A 373 -97.71 -17.54 49.02
CA THR A 373 -97.61 -18.24 47.73
C THR A 373 -98.57 -17.59 46.74
N SER A 374 -98.08 -17.21 45.56
CA SER A 374 -98.90 -16.57 44.52
C SER A 374 -99.68 -17.56 43.63
N GLY A 375 -99.50 -18.87 43.83
CA GLY A 375 -100.20 -19.94 43.13
C GLY A 375 -100.73 -21.02 44.06
N LEU A 376 -101.29 -22.11 43.49
CA LEU A 376 -101.77 -23.27 44.24
C LEU A 376 -100.63 -23.91 45.02
N SER A 377 -100.72 -23.89 46.34
CA SER A 377 -99.75 -24.52 47.24
C SER A 377 -100.17 -25.96 47.54
N THR A 378 -99.37 -26.92 47.08
CA THR A 378 -99.57 -28.34 47.38
C THR A 378 -98.68 -28.73 48.54
N LEU A 379 -99.26 -28.85 49.73
CA LEU A 379 -98.57 -29.34 50.93
C LEU A 379 -99.04 -30.75 51.23
N ALA A 380 -98.10 -31.68 51.45
CA ALA A 380 -98.44 -33.04 51.86
C ALA A 380 -99.21 -33.06 53.20
N SER A 381 -98.89 -32.12 54.09
CA SER A 381 -99.61 -31.88 55.33
C SER A 381 -99.52 -30.40 55.71
N LEU A 382 -100.66 -29.80 56.09
CA LEU A 382 -100.72 -28.43 56.59
C LEU A 382 -101.23 -28.46 58.03
N LYS A 383 -100.39 -28.01 58.96
CA LYS A 383 -100.76 -27.77 60.36
C LYS A 383 -100.77 -26.26 60.58
N VAL A 384 -101.95 -25.70 60.89
CA VAL A 384 -102.09 -24.27 61.21
C VAL A 384 -102.48 -24.16 62.67
N ASP A 385 -101.59 -23.59 63.47
CA ASP A 385 -101.81 -23.38 64.90
C ASP A 385 -102.57 -22.05 65.17
N GLY A 386 -103.38 -21.60 64.21
CA GLY A 386 -104.09 -20.34 64.18
C GLY A 386 -105.19 -20.30 63.11
N THR A 387 -105.61 -19.11 62.72
CA THR A 387 -106.72 -18.91 61.76
C THR A 387 -106.26 -19.16 60.32
N THR A 388 -106.91 -20.09 59.61
CA THR A 388 -106.71 -20.28 58.16
C THR A 388 -107.91 -19.76 57.41
N ASN A 389 -107.71 -18.82 56.48
CA ASN A 389 -108.79 -18.33 55.62
C ASN A 389 -108.64 -18.98 54.23
N LEU A 390 -109.54 -19.90 53.89
CA LEU A 390 -109.50 -20.69 52.66
C LEU A 390 -110.66 -20.29 51.75
N ALA A 391 -110.42 -19.41 50.78
CA ALA A 391 -111.41 -19.06 49.77
C ALA A 391 -111.32 -20.04 48.59
N GLY A 392 -112.32 -20.90 48.43
CA GLY A 392 -112.41 -21.83 47.29
C GLY A 392 -111.59 -23.12 47.41
N ALA A 393 -111.20 -23.53 48.62
CA ALA A 393 -110.46 -24.77 48.83
C ALA A 393 -111.39 -26.00 48.82
N THR A 394 -111.02 -27.02 48.04
CA THR A 394 -111.64 -28.34 48.10
C THR A 394 -110.75 -29.23 48.95
N VAL A 395 -111.22 -29.65 50.12
CA VAL A 395 -110.43 -30.50 51.01
C VAL A 395 -110.78 -31.95 50.79
N THR A 396 -109.92 -32.67 50.05
CA THR A 396 -110.08 -34.08 49.75
C THR A 396 -109.25 -34.91 50.72
N GLY A 397 -109.86 -35.32 51.83
CA GLY A 397 -109.23 -36.08 52.91
C GLY A 397 -110.02 -35.92 54.22
N THR A 398 -109.69 -36.71 55.25
CA THR A 398 -110.34 -36.57 56.56
C THR A 398 -109.84 -35.31 57.27
N THR A 399 -110.63 -34.24 57.23
CA THR A 399 -110.41 -33.05 58.05
C THR A 399 -111.07 -33.19 59.41
N GLY A 400 -110.27 -33.24 60.46
CA GLY A 400 -110.75 -33.08 61.82
C GLY A 400 -110.98 -31.61 62.13
N MET A 401 -112.23 -31.14 62.09
CA MET A 401 -112.62 -29.81 62.55
C MET A 401 -113.37 -29.96 63.88
N ALA A 402 -112.77 -29.49 64.98
CA ALA A 402 -113.39 -29.57 66.30
C ALA A 402 -114.60 -28.63 66.43
N VAL A 403 -114.56 -27.47 65.75
CA VAL A 403 -115.65 -26.50 65.67
C VAL A 403 -115.65 -25.94 64.25
N ALA A 404 -116.74 -26.13 63.51
CA ALA A 404 -116.88 -25.68 62.14
C ALA A 404 -118.11 -24.77 62.01
N THR A 405 -117.90 -23.49 61.73
CA THR A 405 -118.99 -22.58 61.38
C THR A 405 -118.99 -22.40 59.87
N VAL A 406 -119.95 -23.01 59.18
CA VAL A 406 -120.14 -22.82 57.73
C VAL A 406 -121.26 -21.81 57.53
N SER A 407 -120.91 -20.62 57.08
CA SER A 407 -121.85 -19.51 56.90
C SER A 407 -122.61 -19.55 55.57
N SER A 408 -122.37 -20.57 54.73
CA SER A 408 -123.04 -20.76 53.45
C SER A 408 -123.25 -22.25 53.14
N THR A 409 -123.09 -22.68 51.89
CA THR A 409 -123.37 -24.04 51.42
C THR A 409 -122.12 -24.92 51.52
N LEU A 410 -122.19 -26.01 52.29
CA LEU A 410 -121.19 -27.06 52.29
C LEU A 410 -121.63 -28.19 51.36
N ALA A 411 -120.96 -28.38 50.24
CA ALA A 411 -121.15 -29.54 49.39
C ALA A 411 -120.24 -30.67 49.87
N VAL A 412 -120.81 -31.73 50.47
CA VAL A 412 -120.05 -32.91 50.92
C VAL A 412 -120.39 -34.08 50.01
N THR A 413 -119.38 -34.62 49.32
CA THR A 413 -119.53 -35.70 48.34
C THR A 413 -119.19 -37.09 48.92
N GLY A 414 -118.86 -37.16 50.21
CA GLY A 414 -118.56 -38.40 50.95
C GLY A 414 -119.32 -38.50 52.28
N VAL A 415 -119.11 -39.61 53.01
CA VAL A 415 -119.80 -39.87 54.29
C VAL A 415 -119.38 -38.84 55.34
N THR A 416 -120.30 -37.94 55.67
CA THR A 416 -120.13 -36.99 56.77
C THR A 416 -120.60 -37.64 58.06
N THR A 417 -119.68 -37.86 59.00
CA THR A 417 -120.04 -38.25 60.36
C THR A 417 -120.09 -36.99 61.23
N LEU A 418 -121.29 -36.43 61.41
CA LEU A 418 -121.55 -35.39 62.40
C LEU A 418 -121.55 -36.05 63.78
N LYS A 419 -120.67 -35.61 64.69
CA LYS A 419 -120.69 -36.00 66.09
C LYS A 419 -121.32 -34.93 66.95
#